data_AF-F4PYM0-F1
#
_entry.id   AF-F4PYM0-F1
#
_cell.length_a   1.000
_cell.length_b   1.000
_cell.length_c   1.000
_cell.angle_alpha   90.00
_cell.angle_beta   90.00
_cell.angle_gamma   90.00
#
_symmetry.space_group_name_H-M   'P 1'
#
loop_
_entity.id
_entity.type
_entity.pdbx_description
1 polymer ?
#
loop_
_entity_poly.entity_id
_entity_poly.type
_entity_poly.pdbx_seq_one_letter_code
_entity_poly.pdbx_strand_id
1 'polypeptide(L)'
;MNRDKKNHGEGEGEDYINKIPTTIVLNIINSVDDNVDLVCLLLTCKRLFNFTTTNNHYQNNLSFKKVDTLNDLGRSSLYNNATCKHLGSFKRMFANTYSDTVILPRNTRYHYTLELSKLSSVTLLDLGQPINEPLPSNFFPPNLKHLDIEYRKTQETIDLGILPDTLNSLNISVSSREFANALPSGLEKLEVQSSSGHKFGIEPHCLGIDKLSSLKSLTSSYLKEEMGNVNCSLPKSLTDLHLGISQLPSPTYFYPLTQLVHLFVFLFETKQFNELYLDKLVSLEKFTIGAHCSIDVSKIQLAPNLLVYHQIGGSLTTPSTEFFPPTLTSLTTYFGENDYTNLSLLSRLPQLTFLSIESNEDIPTGFIPPTVKTLKIENKSGRKMKFHIPDSIEALVLESIIPYPNYIEYAGVSPILPSHLQEFTWIPNCSNGRQIQYPQFIYPPTIKSIEYGQLHFPNKHIIPPSVTEFKYLVSKTTVFDSKTKIYSIGIDDGYVFPSTLKKLTIKINRFYDYYWIFRLDHIINETNIEQLTLDLFRFQVDIRRLDNQNKNVLIVGKSLFGGIIYQQQIDQQTTINSDNGGSEKYRPIYLCFNIPLNNYPIPKLKFNPIPLD
;
A
#
# COMPACT_ATOMS: atom_id res chain seq x y z
N MET A 1 25.80 -67.33 18.46
CA MET A 1 25.45 -65.95 18.86
C MET A 1 24.02 -65.68 18.41
N ASN A 2 23.05 -65.97 19.29
CA ASN A 2 21.63 -65.71 19.08
C ASN A 2 21.38 -64.20 19.15
N ARG A 3 20.76 -63.63 18.12
CA ARG A 3 20.25 -62.24 18.15
C ARG A 3 18.78 -62.28 18.54
N ASP A 4 18.52 -61.94 19.79
CA ASP A 4 17.19 -61.64 20.33
C ASP A 4 16.60 -60.43 19.60
N LYS A 5 15.51 -60.65 18.85
CA LYS A 5 14.61 -59.59 18.38
C LYS A 5 13.68 -59.22 19.54
N LYS A 6 13.99 -58.11 20.23
CA LYS A 6 13.04 -57.43 21.13
C LYS A 6 11.94 -56.78 20.29
N ASN A 7 10.72 -57.33 20.37
CA ASN A 7 9.49 -56.65 19.99
C ASN A 7 9.26 -55.47 20.95
N HIS A 8 9.53 -54.25 20.49
CA HIS A 8 8.94 -53.07 21.10
C HIS A 8 7.48 -53.00 20.65
N GLY A 9 6.56 -53.19 21.58
CA GLY A 9 5.15 -52.88 21.36
C GLY A 9 5.02 -51.38 21.13
N GLU A 10 4.84 -50.99 19.87
CA GLU A 10 4.35 -49.67 19.51
C GLU A 10 2.96 -49.54 20.12
N GLY A 11 2.85 -48.75 21.19
CA GLY A 11 1.55 -48.35 21.71
C GLY A 11 0.84 -47.56 20.63
N GLU A 12 -0.30 -48.08 20.15
CA GLU A 12 -1.21 -47.35 19.27
C GLU A 12 -1.61 -46.05 20.00
N GLY A 13 -0.95 -44.94 19.66
CA GLY A 13 -1.34 -43.64 20.14
C GLY A 13 -2.76 -43.37 19.67
N GLU A 14 -3.71 -43.26 20.61
CA GLU A 14 -5.09 -42.94 20.27
C GLU A 14 -5.14 -41.67 19.40
N ASP A 15 -5.71 -41.78 18.21
CA ASP A 15 -5.90 -40.65 17.31
C ASP A 15 -7.08 -39.79 17.83
N TYR A 16 -6.80 -38.96 18.84
CA TYR A 16 -7.77 -38.02 19.43
C TYR A 16 -8.34 -37.05 18.38
N ILE A 17 -7.58 -36.77 17.32
CA ILE A 17 -8.03 -35.90 16.24
C ILE A 17 -9.23 -36.53 15.52
N ASN A 18 -9.35 -37.85 15.42
CA ASN A 18 -10.51 -38.51 14.80
C ASN A 18 -11.79 -38.49 15.65
N LYS A 19 -11.69 -38.18 16.95
CA LYS A 19 -12.85 -38.13 17.87
C LYS A 19 -13.58 -36.77 17.86
N ILE A 20 -13.00 -35.74 17.25
CA ILE A 20 -13.63 -34.39 17.21
C ILE A 20 -14.89 -34.42 16.33
N PRO A 21 -16.07 -33.98 16.83
CA PRO A 21 -17.29 -33.83 16.04
C PRO A 21 -17.12 -32.89 14.86
N THR A 22 -17.74 -33.26 13.73
CA THR A 22 -17.70 -32.48 12.48
C THR A 22 -18.18 -31.04 12.64
N THR A 23 -19.17 -30.79 13.50
CA THR A 23 -19.69 -29.45 13.79
C THR A 23 -18.64 -28.55 14.43
N ILE A 24 -17.82 -29.08 15.34
CA ILE A 24 -16.72 -28.34 15.98
C ILE A 24 -15.65 -28.01 14.93
N VAL A 25 -15.32 -28.97 14.07
CA VAL A 25 -14.37 -28.76 12.96
C VAL A 25 -14.82 -27.63 12.04
N LEU A 26 -16.09 -27.61 11.65
CA LEU A 26 -16.66 -26.53 10.83
C LEU A 26 -16.64 -25.19 11.55
N ASN A 27 -16.94 -25.15 12.85
CA ASN A 27 -16.89 -23.93 13.63
C ASN A 27 -15.46 -23.38 13.73
N ILE A 28 -14.45 -24.25 13.90
CA ILE A 28 -13.04 -23.86 13.87
C ILE A 28 -12.72 -23.25 12.51
N ILE A 29 -13.01 -23.96 11.41
CA ILE A 29 -12.76 -23.46 10.05
C ILE A 29 -13.45 -22.12 9.80
N ASN A 30 -14.73 -22.01 10.15
CA ASN A 30 -15.53 -20.79 9.99
C ASN A 30 -15.12 -19.67 10.96
N SER A 31 -14.33 -19.95 11.99
CA SER A 31 -13.76 -18.92 12.89
C SER A 31 -12.43 -18.37 12.43
N VAL A 32 -11.75 -19.02 11.46
CA VAL A 32 -10.50 -18.50 10.90
C VAL A 32 -10.81 -17.35 9.94
N ASP A 33 -10.43 -16.13 10.29
CA ASP A 33 -10.74 -14.93 9.49
C ASP A 33 -9.74 -14.68 8.36
N ASP A 34 -8.48 -15.10 8.55
CA ASP A 34 -7.42 -14.95 7.56
C ASP A 34 -7.39 -16.16 6.59
N ASN A 35 -7.40 -15.88 5.28
CA ASN A 35 -7.43 -16.94 4.27
C ASN A 35 -6.12 -17.75 4.23
N VAL A 36 -4.98 -17.16 4.61
CA VAL A 36 -3.69 -17.87 4.70
C VAL A 36 -3.74 -18.84 5.87
N ASP A 37 -4.18 -18.40 7.04
CA ASP A 37 -4.36 -19.26 8.20
C ASP A 37 -5.35 -20.39 7.91
N LEU A 38 -6.41 -20.11 7.15
CA LEU A 38 -7.36 -21.12 6.72
C LEU A 38 -6.69 -22.17 5.85
N VAL A 39 -5.91 -21.77 4.83
CA VAL A 39 -5.20 -22.76 4.00
C VAL A 39 -4.15 -23.51 4.81
N CYS A 40 -3.39 -22.83 5.69
CA CYS A 40 -2.43 -23.45 6.58
C CYS A 40 -3.09 -24.49 7.49
N LEU A 41 -4.23 -24.17 8.11
CA LEU A 41 -5.02 -25.09 8.93
C LEU A 41 -5.45 -26.32 8.11
N LEU A 42 -5.92 -26.10 6.88
CA LEU A 42 -6.35 -27.17 5.99
C LEU A 42 -5.19 -28.04 5.49
N LEU A 43 -4.00 -27.49 5.28
CA LEU A 43 -2.83 -28.25 4.81
C LEU A 43 -2.08 -28.97 5.94
N THR A 44 -2.05 -28.40 7.15
CA THR A 44 -1.32 -28.96 8.30
C THR A 44 -2.08 -30.11 8.96
N CYS A 45 -3.41 -30.14 8.89
CA CYS A 45 -4.20 -31.24 9.42
C CYS A 45 -4.76 -32.13 8.30
N LYS A 46 -4.17 -33.32 8.11
CA LYS A 46 -4.63 -34.31 7.12
C LYS A 46 -6.11 -34.65 7.25
N ARG A 47 -6.66 -34.69 8.48
CA ARG A 47 -8.10 -34.91 8.71
C ARG A 47 -8.91 -33.73 8.18
N LEU A 48 -8.49 -32.49 8.42
CA LEU A 48 -9.16 -31.30 7.90
C LEU A 48 -9.04 -31.22 6.38
N PHE A 49 -7.87 -31.49 5.82
CA PHE A 49 -7.67 -31.57 4.37
C PHE A 49 -8.62 -32.58 3.75
N ASN A 50 -8.66 -33.81 4.27
CA ASN A 50 -9.54 -34.85 3.77
C ASN A 50 -11.01 -34.44 3.96
N PHE A 51 -11.35 -33.91 5.13
CA PHE A 51 -12.70 -33.41 5.42
C PHE A 51 -13.17 -32.37 4.39
N THR A 52 -12.29 -31.45 3.98
CA THR A 52 -12.60 -30.43 2.97
C THR A 52 -12.40 -30.88 1.53
N THR A 53 -11.69 -31.98 1.27
CA THR A 53 -11.39 -32.45 -0.11
C THR A 53 -12.24 -33.64 -0.56
N THR A 54 -12.68 -34.49 0.37
CA THR A 54 -13.44 -35.71 0.05
C THR A 54 -14.93 -35.59 0.34
N ASN A 55 -15.37 -34.67 1.20
CA ASN A 55 -16.78 -34.54 1.56
C ASN A 55 -17.47 -33.43 0.76
N ASN A 56 -18.21 -33.84 -0.28
CA ASN A 56 -18.95 -32.93 -1.16
C ASN A 56 -19.94 -32.01 -0.43
N HIS A 57 -20.51 -32.45 0.71
CA HIS A 57 -21.51 -31.67 1.43
C HIS A 57 -20.90 -30.40 2.05
N TYR A 58 -19.68 -30.48 2.58
CA TYR A 58 -19.02 -29.34 3.22
C TYR A 58 -18.22 -28.50 2.23
N GLN A 59 -17.76 -29.14 1.15
CA GLN A 59 -17.05 -28.46 0.07
C GLN A 59 -17.80 -27.30 -0.54
N ASN A 60 -19.14 -27.31 -0.54
CA ASN A 60 -19.95 -26.26 -1.13
C ASN A 60 -20.19 -25.08 -0.17
N ASN A 61 -19.88 -25.24 1.11
CA ASN A 61 -20.13 -24.22 2.14
C ASN A 61 -18.85 -23.50 2.57
N LEU A 62 -17.68 -23.99 2.15
CA LEU A 62 -16.39 -23.37 2.47
C LEU A 62 -16.01 -22.37 1.39
N SER A 63 -15.91 -21.11 1.77
CA SER A 63 -15.40 -20.02 0.94
C SER A 63 -14.29 -19.29 1.69
N PHE A 64 -13.46 -18.57 0.95
CA PHE A 64 -12.59 -17.56 1.51
C PHE A 64 -13.45 -16.36 1.94
N LYS A 65 -13.17 -15.79 3.11
CA LYS A 65 -14.08 -14.81 3.73
C LYS A 65 -14.04 -13.44 3.07
N LYS A 66 -12.89 -13.06 2.51
CA LYS A 66 -12.66 -11.81 1.75
C LYS A 66 -11.47 -12.04 0.83
N VAL A 67 -11.73 -12.25 -0.45
CA VAL A 67 -10.64 -12.19 -1.44
C VAL A 67 -10.77 -10.83 -2.09
N ASP A 68 -9.97 -9.89 -1.60
CA ASP A 68 -9.90 -8.57 -2.19
C ASP A 68 -9.57 -8.75 -3.67
N THR A 69 -10.49 -8.31 -4.52
CA THR A 69 -10.23 -8.13 -5.94
C THR A 69 -9.20 -7.02 -6.01
N LEU A 70 -7.92 -7.41 -6.08
CA LEU A 70 -6.79 -6.49 -6.19
C LEU A 70 -6.98 -5.64 -7.46
N ASN A 71 -7.66 -4.50 -7.32
CA ASN A 71 -8.01 -3.59 -8.41
C ASN A 71 -6.76 -3.05 -9.13
N ASP A 72 -5.59 -3.08 -8.48
CA ASP A 72 -4.31 -2.61 -9.03
C ASP A 72 -3.52 -3.66 -9.82
N LEU A 73 -3.89 -4.95 -9.72
CA LEU A 73 -3.27 -6.01 -10.52
C LEU A 73 -4.07 -6.13 -11.81
N GLY A 74 -3.75 -5.28 -12.80
CA GLY A 74 -4.39 -5.21 -14.12
C GLY A 74 -5.27 -6.43 -14.41
N ARG A 75 -6.59 -6.21 -14.48
CA ARG A 75 -7.73 -7.15 -14.33
C ARG A 75 -7.67 -8.51 -15.07
N SER A 76 -6.60 -8.83 -15.80
CA SER A 76 -6.28 -10.16 -16.35
C SER A 76 -5.89 -11.19 -15.28
N SER A 77 -5.46 -10.77 -14.08
CA SER A 77 -4.96 -11.68 -13.02
C SER A 77 -6.07 -12.51 -12.33
N LEU A 78 -7.29 -11.99 -12.21
CA LEU A 78 -8.42 -12.70 -11.56
C LEU A 78 -8.84 -13.96 -12.32
N TYR A 79 -8.82 -13.89 -13.66
CA TYR A 79 -9.07 -15.06 -14.50
C TYR A 79 -7.98 -16.13 -14.33
N ASN A 80 -6.74 -15.70 -14.07
CA ASN A 80 -5.63 -16.61 -13.79
C ASN A 80 -5.71 -17.21 -12.37
N ASN A 81 -6.29 -16.50 -11.40
CA ASN A 81 -6.48 -16.99 -10.03
C ASN A 81 -7.59 -18.05 -9.92
N ALA A 82 -8.67 -17.94 -10.70
CA ALA A 82 -9.61 -19.05 -10.89
C ALA A 82 -8.92 -20.29 -11.53
N THR A 83 -7.79 -20.07 -12.22
CA THR A 83 -6.90 -21.11 -12.73
C THR A 83 -5.63 -21.27 -11.90
N CYS A 84 -5.68 -21.13 -10.57
CA CYS A 84 -4.57 -21.53 -9.70
C CYS A 84 -4.37 -23.06 -9.81
N LYS A 85 -3.81 -23.52 -10.94
CA LYS A 85 -3.67 -24.93 -11.34
C LYS A 85 -2.86 -25.73 -10.31
N HIS A 86 -2.05 -25.04 -9.52
CA HIS A 86 -1.18 -25.61 -8.51
C HIS A 86 -1.90 -25.94 -7.19
N LEU A 87 -3.08 -25.35 -6.94
CA LEU A 87 -3.88 -25.58 -5.74
C LEU A 87 -5.22 -26.25 -6.08
N GLY A 88 -5.15 -27.35 -6.86
CA GLY A 88 -6.34 -28.07 -7.31
C GLY A 88 -7.30 -28.48 -6.18
N SER A 89 -6.79 -28.74 -4.98
CA SER A 89 -7.56 -29.05 -3.78
C SER A 89 -8.46 -27.91 -3.29
N PHE A 90 -8.12 -26.65 -3.59
CA PHE A 90 -8.85 -25.46 -3.15
C PHE A 90 -9.74 -24.86 -4.24
N LYS A 91 -9.78 -25.46 -5.44
CA LYS A 91 -10.55 -24.96 -6.59
C LYS A 91 -12.03 -24.70 -6.24
N ARG A 92 -12.65 -25.57 -5.45
CA ARG A 92 -14.05 -25.40 -5.01
C ARG A 92 -14.23 -24.25 -4.02
N MET A 93 -13.29 -24.05 -3.09
CA MET A 93 -13.35 -22.91 -2.17
C MET A 93 -13.28 -21.59 -2.92
N PHE A 94 -12.40 -21.49 -3.91
CA PHE A 94 -12.38 -20.34 -4.82
C PHE A 94 -13.72 -20.19 -5.56
N ALA A 95 -14.27 -21.26 -6.14
CA ALA A 95 -15.56 -21.20 -6.82
C ALA A 95 -16.70 -20.72 -5.90
N ASN A 96 -16.73 -21.17 -4.64
CA ASN A 96 -17.72 -20.73 -3.66
C ASN A 96 -17.51 -19.27 -3.23
N THR A 97 -16.25 -18.85 -3.10
CA THR A 97 -15.89 -17.45 -2.77
C THR A 97 -16.44 -16.48 -3.80
N TYR A 98 -16.48 -16.88 -5.07
CA TYR A 98 -17.00 -16.05 -6.14
C TYR A 98 -18.41 -16.47 -6.59
N SER A 99 -19.11 -17.31 -5.82
CA SER A 99 -20.43 -17.82 -6.22
C SER A 99 -21.52 -16.74 -6.21
N ASP A 100 -21.28 -15.65 -5.50
CA ASP A 100 -22.11 -14.44 -5.40
C ASP A 100 -21.49 -13.25 -6.17
N THR A 101 -20.40 -13.48 -6.89
CA THR A 101 -19.59 -12.43 -7.52
C THR A 101 -19.46 -12.70 -9.01
N VAL A 102 -19.85 -11.73 -9.83
CA VAL A 102 -19.67 -11.79 -11.28
C VAL A 102 -18.67 -10.73 -11.70
N ILE A 103 -17.56 -11.17 -12.31
CA ILE A 103 -16.53 -10.28 -12.88
C ILE A 103 -16.49 -10.54 -14.37
N LEU A 104 -16.83 -9.54 -15.18
CA LEU A 104 -16.77 -9.66 -16.64
C LEU A 104 -15.38 -9.23 -17.14
N PRO A 105 -14.62 -10.11 -17.82
CA PRO A 105 -13.25 -9.80 -18.27
C PRO A 105 -13.24 -8.73 -19.36
N ARG A 106 -12.15 -7.95 -19.47
CA ARG A 106 -12.08 -6.75 -20.34
C ARG A 106 -12.12 -7.00 -21.87
N ASN A 107 -11.93 -8.24 -22.33
CA ASN A 107 -11.64 -8.56 -23.74
C ASN A 107 -12.76 -9.30 -24.49
N THR A 108 -13.86 -9.60 -23.84
CA THR A 108 -14.99 -10.28 -24.46
C THR A 108 -15.89 -9.21 -25.06
N ARG A 109 -15.93 -9.11 -26.40
CA ARG A 109 -16.95 -8.33 -27.11
C ARG A 109 -18.31 -9.00 -26.86
N TYR A 110 -18.88 -8.78 -25.69
CA TYR A 110 -20.20 -9.29 -25.35
C TYR A 110 -21.22 -8.45 -26.12
N HIS A 111 -21.93 -9.10 -27.03
CA HIS A 111 -23.30 -8.70 -27.27
C HIS A 111 -24.07 -9.05 -25.98
N TYR A 112 -24.82 -8.10 -25.41
CA TYR A 112 -25.49 -8.19 -24.09
C TYR A 112 -26.61 -9.25 -24.03
N THR A 113 -26.36 -10.49 -24.45
CA THR A 113 -27.30 -11.61 -24.39
C THR A 113 -27.28 -12.31 -23.04
N LEU A 114 -26.37 -11.94 -22.12
CA LEU A 114 -26.33 -12.50 -20.78
C LEU A 114 -27.41 -11.86 -19.90
N GLU A 115 -28.47 -12.61 -19.59
CA GLU A 115 -29.53 -12.20 -18.66
C GLU A 115 -29.04 -12.30 -17.21
N LEU A 116 -28.20 -11.34 -16.78
CA LEU A 116 -27.67 -11.28 -15.41
C LEU A 116 -28.77 -11.15 -14.35
N SER A 117 -29.94 -10.60 -14.69
CA SER A 117 -31.10 -10.53 -13.79
C SER A 117 -31.60 -11.89 -13.28
N LYS A 118 -31.28 -13.00 -13.95
CA LYS A 118 -31.61 -14.35 -13.48
C LYS A 118 -30.67 -14.85 -12.36
N LEU A 119 -29.55 -14.17 -12.13
CA LEU A 119 -28.54 -14.58 -11.14
C LEU A 119 -28.84 -14.01 -9.75
N SER A 120 -29.91 -14.50 -9.11
CA SER A 120 -30.36 -14.01 -7.80
C SER A 120 -29.35 -14.15 -6.65
N SER A 121 -28.33 -15.00 -6.77
CA SER A 121 -27.28 -15.12 -5.74
C SER A 121 -26.22 -14.02 -5.81
N VAL A 122 -26.19 -13.23 -6.89
CA VAL A 122 -25.10 -12.27 -7.12
C VAL A 122 -25.31 -11.00 -6.29
N THR A 123 -24.35 -10.72 -5.41
CA THR A 123 -24.31 -9.52 -4.57
C THR A 123 -23.23 -8.52 -5.00
N LEU A 124 -22.24 -8.95 -5.80
CA LEU A 124 -21.20 -8.08 -6.35
C LEU A 124 -21.08 -8.27 -7.87
N LEU A 125 -21.08 -7.15 -8.60
CA LEU A 125 -20.91 -7.13 -10.06
C LEU A 125 -19.85 -6.11 -10.45
N ASP A 126 -18.76 -6.57 -11.06
CA ASP A 126 -17.76 -5.71 -11.71
C ASP A 126 -17.82 -5.97 -13.22
N LEU A 127 -18.23 -4.96 -13.98
CA LEU A 127 -18.41 -5.10 -15.42
C LEU A 127 -17.09 -5.04 -16.20
N GLY A 128 -15.98 -4.62 -15.59
CA GLY A 128 -14.60 -4.72 -16.08
C GLY A 128 -14.25 -4.01 -17.39
N GLN A 129 -15.26 -3.78 -18.24
CA GLN A 129 -15.24 -3.17 -19.55
C GLN A 129 -16.00 -1.85 -19.53
N PRO A 130 -15.48 -0.86 -20.28
CA PRO A 130 -16.28 0.31 -20.60
C PRO A 130 -17.48 -0.07 -21.46
N ILE A 131 -18.66 0.26 -20.94
CA ILE A 131 -19.95 0.14 -21.59
C ILE A 131 -20.11 1.31 -22.57
N ASN A 132 -20.59 0.99 -23.78
CA ASN A 132 -20.78 1.96 -24.86
C ASN A 132 -22.26 2.14 -25.25
N GLU A 133 -23.15 1.32 -24.71
CA GLU A 133 -24.58 1.32 -25.00
C GLU A 133 -25.35 1.30 -23.68
N PRO A 134 -26.54 1.93 -23.60
CA PRO A 134 -27.36 1.88 -22.40
C PRO A 134 -27.68 0.44 -22.02
N LEU A 135 -27.64 0.15 -20.71
CA LEU A 135 -27.96 -1.18 -20.22
C LEU A 135 -29.49 -1.37 -20.20
N PRO A 136 -30.00 -2.56 -20.58
CA PRO A 136 -31.41 -2.86 -20.44
C PRO A 136 -31.90 -2.68 -18.98
N SER A 137 -33.14 -2.24 -18.78
CA SER A 137 -33.71 -2.01 -17.45
C SER A 137 -33.76 -3.25 -16.56
N ASN A 138 -33.71 -4.45 -17.15
CA ASN A 138 -33.67 -5.75 -16.46
C ASN A 138 -32.27 -6.39 -16.51
N PHE A 139 -31.20 -5.61 -16.64
CA PHE A 139 -29.85 -6.14 -16.71
C PHE A 139 -29.34 -6.62 -15.35
N PHE A 140 -29.57 -5.86 -14.27
CA PHE A 140 -28.93 -6.15 -12.99
C PHE A 140 -29.59 -7.30 -12.19
N PRO A 141 -28.80 -8.11 -11.47
CA PRO A 141 -29.31 -9.02 -10.45
C PRO A 141 -30.12 -8.29 -9.38
N PRO A 142 -31.25 -8.86 -8.90
CA PRO A 142 -32.14 -8.18 -7.94
C PRO A 142 -31.56 -8.04 -6.52
N ASN A 143 -30.56 -8.84 -6.15
CA ASN A 143 -29.91 -8.83 -4.82
C ASN A 143 -28.54 -8.15 -4.84
N LEU A 144 -28.22 -7.40 -5.91
CA LEU A 144 -26.94 -6.75 -6.08
C LEU A 144 -26.75 -5.68 -4.99
N LYS A 145 -25.62 -5.75 -4.28
CA LYS A 145 -25.22 -4.80 -3.23
C LYS A 145 -24.11 -3.87 -3.68
N HIS A 146 -23.16 -4.40 -4.44
CA HIS A 146 -21.97 -3.69 -4.93
C HIS A 146 -21.92 -3.72 -6.46
N LEU A 147 -21.80 -2.55 -7.08
CA LEU A 147 -21.66 -2.40 -8.53
C LEU A 147 -20.44 -1.55 -8.88
N ASP A 148 -19.57 -2.05 -9.77
CA ASP A 148 -18.48 -1.31 -10.41
C ASP A 148 -18.73 -1.27 -11.93
N ILE A 149 -18.87 -0.06 -12.48
CA ILE A 149 -19.29 0.17 -13.87
C ILE A 149 -18.52 1.32 -14.52
N GLU A 150 -17.97 1.08 -15.71
CA GLU A 150 -17.27 2.09 -16.51
C GLU A 150 -18.10 2.40 -17.77
N TYR A 151 -18.38 3.67 -18.06
CA TYR A 151 -19.06 4.15 -19.28
C TYR A 151 -18.11 5.05 -20.08
N ARG A 152 -17.80 4.64 -21.31
CA ARG A 152 -16.86 5.38 -22.18
C ARG A 152 -17.53 6.32 -23.17
N LYS A 153 -18.77 6.08 -23.55
CA LYS A 153 -19.42 6.87 -24.61
C LYS A 153 -19.97 8.18 -24.05
N THR A 154 -19.64 9.27 -24.75
CA THR A 154 -20.13 10.64 -24.50
C THR A 154 -21.58 10.79 -24.98
N GLN A 155 -22.50 9.96 -24.50
CA GLN A 155 -23.92 10.30 -24.64
C GLN A 155 -24.21 11.49 -23.71
N GLU A 156 -25.15 12.36 -24.09
CA GLU A 156 -25.53 13.51 -23.27
C GLU A 156 -26.15 13.07 -21.93
N THR A 157 -26.88 11.96 -21.96
CA THR A 157 -27.51 11.32 -20.79
C THR A 157 -27.08 9.85 -20.69
N ILE A 158 -26.80 9.40 -19.47
CA ILE A 158 -26.60 7.98 -19.15
C ILE A 158 -27.90 7.43 -18.56
N ASP A 159 -28.50 6.50 -19.29
CA ASP A 159 -29.52 5.61 -18.76
C ASP A 159 -28.82 4.41 -18.12
N LEU A 160 -28.74 4.41 -16.78
CA LEU A 160 -28.21 3.29 -16.00
C LEU A 160 -29.17 2.10 -15.98
N GLY A 161 -30.34 2.18 -16.62
CA GLY A 161 -31.44 1.28 -16.34
C GLY A 161 -31.92 1.42 -14.90
N ILE A 162 -32.71 0.44 -14.45
CA ILE A 162 -33.21 0.42 -13.08
C ILE A 162 -32.15 -0.28 -12.22
N LEU A 163 -31.42 0.50 -11.42
CA LEU A 163 -30.54 -0.04 -10.39
C LEU A 163 -31.39 -0.69 -9.30
N PRO A 164 -30.98 -1.86 -8.76
CA PRO A 164 -31.76 -2.54 -7.73
C PRO A 164 -31.71 -1.78 -6.40
N ASP A 165 -32.83 -1.75 -5.68
CA ASP A 165 -32.94 -1.07 -4.37
C ASP A 165 -32.02 -1.67 -3.29
N THR A 166 -31.53 -2.89 -3.49
CA THR A 166 -30.56 -3.55 -2.60
C THR A 166 -29.14 -2.98 -2.72
N LEU A 167 -28.88 -2.12 -3.70
CA LEU A 167 -27.56 -1.58 -3.97
C LEU A 167 -27.16 -0.58 -2.87
N ASN A 168 -26.08 -0.89 -2.15
CA ASN A 168 -25.54 -0.04 -1.08
C ASN A 168 -24.22 0.63 -1.48
N SER A 169 -23.55 0.16 -2.53
CA SER A 169 -22.27 0.69 -2.99
C SER A 169 -22.21 0.73 -4.52
N LEU A 170 -21.92 1.91 -5.06
CA LEU A 170 -21.77 2.14 -6.50
C LEU A 170 -20.44 2.83 -6.79
N ASN A 171 -19.59 2.19 -7.58
CA ASN A 171 -18.44 2.81 -8.22
C ASN A 171 -18.76 2.97 -9.71
N ILE A 172 -18.76 4.20 -10.18
CA ILE A 172 -19.15 4.52 -11.54
C ILE A 172 -18.15 5.49 -12.18
N SER A 173 -17.60 5.09 -13.33
CA SER A 173 -16.77 5.98 -14.16
C SER A 173 -17.57 6.42 -15.38
N VAL A 174 -17.76 7.72 -15.58
CA VAL A 174 -18.57 8.27 -16.70
C VAL A 174 -17.82 9.32 -17.49
N SER A 175 -18.27 9.54 -18.73
CA SER A 175 -17.84 10.64 -19.60
C SER A 175 -18.97 11.61 -19.94
N SER A 176 -20.14 11.45 -19.30
CA SER A 176 -21.37 12.20 -19.55
C SER A 176 -21.71 13.17 -18.41
N ARG A 177 -22.64 14.09 -18.66
CA ARG A 177 -23.08 15.13 -17.71
C ARG A 177 -24.35 14.76 -16.95
N GLU A 178 -25.25 13.99 -17.54
CA GLU A 178 -26.59 13.78 -17.00
C GLU A 178 -26.91 12.30 -16.78
N PHE A 179 -27.68 12.02 -15.73
CA PHE A 179 -28.23 10.70 -15.44
C PHE A 179 -29.74 10.75 -15.62
N ALA A 180 -30.27 9.83 -16.41
CA ALA A 180 -31.72 9.79 -16.67
C ALA A 180 -32.50 9.24 -15.46
N ASN A 181 -31.88 8.38 -14.65
CA ASN A 181 -32.54 7.64 -13.58
C ASN A 181 -32.06 8.06 -12.19
N ALA A 182 -32.96 8.00 -11.22
CA ALA A 182 -32.64 8.21 -9.82
C ALA A 182 -31.75 7.07 -9.28
N LEU A 183 -30.76 7.43 -8.46
CA LEU A 183 -29.97 6.47 -7.71
C LEU A 183 -30.81 5.82 -6.59
N PRO A 184 -30.54 4.55 -6.21
CA PRO A 184 -31.27 3.87 -5.14
C PRO A 184 -31.14 4.61 -3.80
N SER A 185 -32.27 4.81 -3.10
CA SER A 185 -32.29 5.54 -1.81
C SER A 185 -31.51 4.84 -0.67
N GLY A 186 -31.26 3.54 -0.80
CA GLY A 186 -30.45 2.73 0.12
C GLY A 186 -28.94 2.84 -0.08
N LEU A 187 -28.46 3.63 -1.04
CA LEU A 187 -27.05 3.75 -1.36
C LEU A 187 -26.27 4.39 -0.19
N GLU A 188 -25.27 3.68 0.34
CA GLU A 188 -24.42 4.14 1.45
C GLU A 188 -23.06 4.68 0.96
N LYS A 189 -22.55 4.17 -0.17
CA LYS A 189 -21.28 4.59 -0.78
C LYS A 189 -21.44 4.87 -2.27
N LEU A 190 -20.97 6.04 -2.69
CA LEU A 190 -20.96 6.45 -4.09
C LEU A 190 -19.56 6.95 -4.47
N GLU A 191 -18.96 6.35 -5.50
CA GLU A 191 -17.74 6.83 -6.12
C GLU A 191 -18.01 7.15 -7.59
N VAL A 192 -17.77 8.40 -7.99
CA VAL A 192 -17.99 8.88 -9.35
C VAL A 192 -16.67 9.40 -9.93
N GLN A 193 -16.19 8.74 -10.98
CA GLN A 193 -14.95 9.11 -11.66
C GLN A 193 -15.25 9.66 -13.05
N SER A 194 -14.56 10.71 -13.48
CA SER A 194 -14.60 11.17 -14.87
C SER A 194 -13.53 10.44 -15.69
N SER A 195 -13.94 9.65 -16.69
CA SER A 195 -13.01 8.97 -17.60
C SER A 195 -12.29 9.92 -18.57
N SER A 196 -12.81 11.15 -18.72
CA SER A 196 -12.28 12.18 -19.62
C SER A 196 -11.21 13.09 -18.97
N GLY A 197 -10.87 12.85 -17.71
CA GLY A 197 -10.10 13.79 -16.88
C GLY A 197 -10.94 15.01 -16.45
N HIS A 198 -10.29 16.14 -16.18
CA HIS A 198 -10.88 17.35 -15.59
C HIS A 198 -11.82 18.16 -16.53
N LYS A 199 -12.24 17.60 -17.68
CA LYS A 199 -13.02 18.35 -18.67
C LYS A 199 -14.53 18.30 -18.43
N PHE A 200 -15.04 17.28 -17.75
CA PHE A 200 -16.47 17.12 -17.50
C PHE A 200 -16.72 17.01 -16.00
N GLY A 201 -17.25 18.10 -15.42
CA GLY A 201 -17.67 18.12 -14.04
C GLY A 201 -19.07 17.56 -13.92
N ILE A 202 -19.25 16.74 -12.90
CA ILE A 202 -20.54 16.15 -12.57
C ILE A 202 -21.29 17.16 -11.70
N GLU A 203 -22.53 17.45 -12.08
CA GLU A 203 -23.42 18.29 -11.31
C GLU A 203 -24.18 17.40 -10.30
N PRO A 204 -24.02 17.60 -8.97
CA PRO A 204 -24.60 16.67 -7.99
C PRO A 204 -26.12 16.54 -8.06
N HIS A 205 -26.81 17.61 -8.43
CA HIS A 205 -28.26 17.62 -8.58
C HIS A 205 -28.73 16.75 -9.77
N CYS A 206 -27.93 16.64 -10.83
CA CYS A 206 -28.19 15.73 -11.96
C CYS A 206 -28.12 14.26 -11.54
N LEU A 207 -27.41 13.95 -10.46
CA LEU A 207 -27.35 12.62 -9.88
C LEU A 207 -28.45 12.36 -8.82
N GLY A 208 -29.18 13.38 -8.41
CA GLY A 208 -30.11 13.29 -7.27
C GLY A 208 -29.42 12.91 -5.96
N ILE A 209 -28.15 13.32 -5.78
CA ILE A 209 -27.35 13.01 -4.57
C ILE A 209 -28.02 13.55 -3.30
N ASP A 210 -28.70 14.69 -3.41
CA ASP A 210 -29.45 15.33 -2.32
C ASP A 210 -30.56 14.45 -1.74
N LYS A 211 -31.07 13.49 -2.53
CA LYS A 211 -32.13 12.55 -2.14
C LYS A 211 -31.60 11.29 -1.46
N LEU A 212 -30.28 11.07 -1.47
CA LEU A 212 -29.66 9.86 -0.93
C LEU A 212 -29.42 9.99 0.59
N SER A 213 -30.50 9.89 1.37
CA SER A 213 -30.46 10.02 2.83
C SER A 213 -29.63 8.96 3.57
N SER A 214 -29.29 7.86 2.89
CA SER A 214 -28.46 6.77 3.44
C SER A 214 -26.97 6.94 3.13
N LEU A 215 -26.59 7.92 2.29
CA LEU A 215 -25.24 8.07 1.76
C LEU A 215 -24.28 8.55 2.85
N LYS A 216 -23.29 7.71 3.17
CA LYS A 216 -22.27 7.96 4.20
C LYS A 216 -20.92 8.37 3.60
N SER A 217 -20.59 7.85 2.42
CA SER A 217 -19.33 8.14 1.72
C SER A 217 -19.57 8.55 0.28
N LEU A 218 -19.02 9.70 -0.11
CA LEU A 218 -19.05 10.21 -1.48
C LEU A 218 -17.63 10.56 -1.94
N THR A 219 -17.20 9.93 -3.03
CA THR A 219 -15.97 10.28 -3.74
C THR A 219 -16.32 10.77 -5.14
N SER A 220 -15.85 11.95 -5.52
CA SER A 220 -15.95 12.47 -6.87
C SER A 220 -14.64 13.11 -7.32
N SER A 221 -14.12 12.68 -8.47
CA SER A 221 -12.88 13.25 -9.00
C SER A 221 -13.03 14.70 -9.46
N TYR A 222 -14.24 15.11 -9.86
CA TYR A 222 -14.52 16.45 -10.38
C TYR A 222 -16.03 16.75 -10.35
N LEU A 223 -16.46 17.58 -9.40
CA LEU A 223 -17.78 18.18 -9.38
C LEU A 223 -17.73 19.58 -9.97
N LYS A 224 -18.74 19.89 -10.75
CA LYS A 224 -19.03 21.25 -11.20
C LYS A 224 -20.36 21.64 -10.60
N GLU A 225 -20.39 22.74 -9.87
CA GLU A 225 -21.63 23.36 -9.44
C GLU A 225 -21.73 24.73 -10.11
N GLU A 226 -22.93 25.09 -10.54
CA GLU A 226 -23.16 26.42 -11.08
C GLU A 226 -23.11 27.46 -9.95
N MET A 227 -22.40 28.57 -10.19
CA MET A 227 -22.32 29.65 -9.22
C MET A 227 -23.72 30.21 -8.91
N GLY A 228 -23.98 30.46 -7.63
CA GLY A 228 -25.23 31.07 -7.15
C GLY A 228 -26.28 30.08 -6.63
N ASN A 229 -26.04 28.77 -6.73
CA ASN A 229 -26.87 27.79 -6.04
C ASN A 229 -26.49 27.74 -4.55
N VAL A 230 -27.29 28.38 -3.71
CA VAL A 230 -26.97 28.56 -2.27
C VAL A 230 -27.23 27.29 -1.45
N ASN A 231 -28.01 26.35 -1.98
CA ASN A 231 -28.36 25.13 -1.26
C ASN A 231 -27.33 24.03 -1.54
N CYS A 232 -26.68 23.55 -0.49
CA CYS A 232 -25.86 22.36 -0.54
C CYS A 232 -26.68 21.19 -1.07
N SER A 233 -26.26 20.65 -2.22
CA SER A 233 -26.87 19.51 -2.89
C SER A 233 -26.46 18.16 -2.28
N LEU A 234 -25.71 18.18 -1.17
CA LEU A 234 -25.13 17.00 -0.55
C LEU A 234 -25.97 16.48 0.63
N PRO A 235 -26.11 15.16 0.81
CA PRO A 235 -26.91 14.58 1.86
C PRO A 235 -26.24 14.74 3.23
N LYS A 236 -27.03 15.11 4.24
CA LYS A 236 -26.56 15.38 5.61
C LYS A 236 -26.01 14.14 6.35
N SER A 237 -26.25 12.95 5.80
CA SER A 237 -25.77 11.66 6.32
C SER A 237 -24.29 11.39 6.03
N LEU A 238 -23.64 12.22 5.21
CA LEU A 238 -22.24 12.04 4.86
C LEU A 238 -21.33 12.16 6.08
N THR A 239 -20.50 11.13 6.27
CA THR A 239 -19.41 11.08 7.25
C THR A 239 -18.05 11.20 6.58
N ASP A 240 -17.95 10.88 5.29
CA ASP A 240 -16.70 10.84 4.52
C ASP A 240 -16.94 11.44 3.12
N LEU A 241 -16.17 12.48 2.77
CA LEU A 241 -16.38 13.25 1.54
C LEU A 241 -15.05 13.55 0.86
N HIS A 242 -14.90 13.08 -0.38
CA HIS A 242 -13.72 13.28 -1.21
C HIS A 242 -14.12 13.96 -2.52
N LEU A 243 -13.83 15.25 -2.67
CA LEU A 243 -14.25 16.02 -3.82
C LEU A 243 -13.08 16.68 -4.53
N GLY A 244 -13.04 16.55 -5.85
CA GLY A 244 -12.38 17.53 -6.70
C GLY A 244 -13.39 18.58 -7.16
N ILE A 245 -13.11 19.87 -7.03
CA ILE A 245 -14.00 20.96 -7.46
C ILE A 245 -13.20 22.02 -8.25
N SER A 246 -13.80 22.61 -9.27
CA SER A 246 -13.20 23.77 -9.94
C SER A 246 -13.33 25.04 -9.08
N GLN A 247 -14.50 25.26 -8.49
CA GLN A 247 -14.80 26.44 -7.69
C GLN A 247 -15.78 26.08 -6.58
N LEU A 248 -15.64 26.73 -5.41
CA LEU A 248 -16.63 26.61 -4.33
C LEU A 248 -17.89 27.42 -4.67
N PRO A 249 -19.10 26.82 -4.60
CA PRO A 249 -20.36 27.50 -4.93
C PRO A 249 -20.69 28.63 -3.96
N SER A 250 -20.40 28.42 -2.69
CA SER A 250 -20.53 29.40 -1.62
C SER A 250 -19.55 29.10 -0.48
N PRO A 251 -19.23 30.09 0.38
CA PRO A 251 -18.34 29.86 1.52
C PRO A 251 -18.85 28.86 2.53
N THR A 252 -20.18 28.76 2.66
CA THR A 252 -20.88 27.91 3.63
C THR A 252 -21.34 26.59 3.03
N TYR A 253 -20.82 26.19 1.86
CA TYR A 253 -21.29 25.04 1.10
C TYR A 253 -21.35 23.75 1.94
N PHE A 254 -20.43 23.54 2.87
CA PHE A 254 -20.38 22.32 3.67
C PHE A 254 -21.18 22.37 4.98
N TYR A 255 -21.67 23.54 5.42
CA TYR A 255 -22.34 23.71 6.73
C TYR A 255 -23.45 22.69 7.05
N PRO A 256 -24.28 22.24 6.10
CA PRO A 256 -25.30 21.25 6.38
C PRO A 256 -24.77 19.86 6.78
N LEU A 257 -23.50 19.57 6.50
CA LEU A 257 -22.86 18.26 6.70
C LEU A 257 -22.30 18.12 8.12
N THR A 258 -23.14 18.33 9.13
CA THR A 258 -22.69 18.34 10.54
C THR A 258 -22.16 17.00 11.04
N GLN A 259 -22.42 15.90 10.33
CA GLN A 259 -21.91 14.55 10.64
C GLN A 259 -20.58 14.23 9.94
N LEU A 260 -20.04 15.16 9.15
CA LEU A 260 -18.85 14.93 8.35
C LEU A 260 -17.61 14.79 9.25
N VAL A 261 -16.95 13.64 9.16
CA VAL A 261 -15.75 13.30 9.94
C VAL A 261 -14.48 13.49 9.11
N HIS A 262 -14.53 13.11 7.83
CA HIS A 262 -13.42 13.29 6.89
C HIS A 262 -13.83 14.13 5.68
N LEU A 263 -13.03 15.14 5.38
CA LEU A 263 -13.19 15.99 4.21
C LEU A 263 -11.88 16.06 3.42
N PHE A 264 -11.93 15.68 2.16
CA PHE A 264 -10.88 15.91 1.16
C PHE A 264 -11.43 16.82 0.06
N VAL A 265 -10.75 17.94 -0.21
CA VAL A 265 -11.11 18.89 -1.27
C VAL A 265 -9.89 19.15 -2.16
N PHE A 266 -9.99 18.89 -3.45
CA PHE A 266 -8.97 19.24 -4.44
C PHE A 266 -9.48 20.35 -5.36
N LEU A 267 -8.77 21.47 -5.43
CA LEU A 267 -9.14 22.67 -6.15
C LEU A 267 -8.40 22.72 -7.49
N PHE A 268 -9.13 22.57 -8.60
CA PHE A 268 -8.53 22.57 -9.94
C PHE A 268 -8.33 23.97 -10.53
N GLU A 269 -9.29 24.88 -10.32
CA GLU A 269 -9.25 26.24 -10.84
C GLU A 269 -9.17 27.23 -9.68
N THR A 270 -8.28 28.20 -9.78
CA THR A 270 -7.91 29.00 -8.61
C THR A 270 -7.80 30.49 -8.87
N LYS A 271 -8.21 30.93 -10.06
CA LYS A 271 -8.17 32.36 -10.42
C LYS A 271 -8.95 33.22 -9.40
N GLN A 272 -9.90 32.62 -8.68
CA GLN A 272 -10.60 33.22 -7.55
C GLN A 272 -10.86 32.13 -6.51
N PHE A 273 -9.89 31.84 -5.63
CA PHE A 273 -10.19 31.05 -4.44
C PHE A 273 -11.22 31.83 -3.60
N ASN A 274 -12.43 31.28 -3.56
CA ASN A 274 -13.53 31.76 -2.73
C ASN A 274 -13.25 31.42 -1.26
N GLU A 275 -13.98 32.06 -0.36
CA GLU A 275 -13.96 31.71 1.06
C GLU A 275 -14.44 30.27 1.28
N LEU A 276 -13.91 29.61 2.32
CA LEU A 276 -14.23 28.25 2.73
C LEU A 276 -14.41 28.20 4.24
N TYR A 277 -15.65 28.03 4.69
CA TYR A 277 -15.96 27.98 6.11
C TYR A 277 -16.30 26.56 6.55
N LEU A 278 -15.54 26.05 7.51
CA LEU A 278 -15.66 24.71 8.10
C LEU A 278 -15.86 24.77 9.63
N ASP A 279 -15.92 25.96 10.22
CA ASP A 279 -16.04 26.19 11.67
C ASP A 279 -17.32 25.60 12.30
N LYS A 280 -18.35 25.34 11.48
CA LYS A 280 -19.60 24.67 11.90
C LYS A 280 -19.56 23.14 11.84
N LEU A 281 -18.52 22.54 11.26
CA LEU A 281 -18.39 21.10 11.14
C LEU A 281 -17.73 20.52 12.39
N VAL A 282 -18.47 20.50 13.49
CA VAL A 282 -17.97 20.10 14.81
C VAL A 282 -17.52 18.64 14.90
N SER A 283 -18.00 17.78 14.00
CA SER A 283 -17.56 16.37 13.88
C SER A 283 -16.34 16.17 12.99
N LEU A 284 -15.85 17.23 12.31
CA LEU A 284 -14.75 17.10 11.35
C LEU A 284 -13.42 16.91 12.08
N GLU A 285 -12.87 15.70 11.95
CA GLU A 285 -11.61 15.29 12.57
C GLU A 285 -10.43 15.40 11.60
N LYS A 286 -10.67 15.14 10.30
CA LYS A 286 -9.63 15.16 9.26
C LYS A 286 -10.03 16.03 8.09
N PHE A 287 -9.17 16.98 7.76
CA PHE A 287 -9.30 17.84 6.60
C PHE A 287 -8.06 17.74 5.71
N THR A 288 -8.28 17.44 4.43
CA THR A 288 -7.24 17.45 3.40
C THR A 288 -7.63 18.43 2.31
N ILE A 289 -6.73 19.37 1.99
CA ILE A 289 -6.93 20.33 0.92
C ILE A 289 -5.80 20.23 -0.10
N GLY A 290 -6.14 20.09 -1.37
CA GLY A 290 -5.18 20.12 -2.47
C GLY A 290 -5.45 21.26 -3.43
N ALA A 291 -4.39 21.87 -3.96
CA ALA A 291 -4.53 22.92 -4.98
C ALA A 291 -3.28 22.99 -5.88
N HIS A 292 -3.47 23.43 -7.12
CA HIS A 292 -2.36 23.70 -8.05
C HIS A 292 -1.71 25.09 -7.85
N CYS A 293 -2.26 25.94 -6.98
CA CYS A 293 -1.71 27.27 -6.71
C CYS A 293 -1.68 27.56 -5.20
N SER A 294 -1.23 28.77 -4.86
CA SER A 294 -1.27 29.25 -3.49
C SER A 294 -2.70 29.43 -2.95
N ILE A 295 -2.93 29.04 -1.71
CA ILE A 295 -4.22 29.12 -1.00
C ILE A 295 -4.15 30.27 0.00
N ASP A 296 -5.12 31.18 -0.07
CA ASP A 296 -5.26 32.27 0.89
C ASP A 296 -5.97 31.78 2.15
N VAL A 297 -5.19 31.57 3.21
CA VAL A 297 -5.70 31.08 4.51
C VAL A 297 -6.61 32.06 5.21
N SER A 298 -6.55 33.36 4.91
CA SER A 298 -7.46 34.35 5.50
C SER A 298 -8.91 34.11 5.07
N LYS A 299 -9.09 33.36 3.97
CA LYS A 299 -10.38 32.97 3.42
C LYS A 299 -10.86 31.60 3.92
N ILE A 300 -10.09 30.93 4.78
CA ILE A 300 -10.44 29.59 5.30
C ILE A 300 -10.69 29.67 6.80
N GLN A 301 -11.84 29.18 7.25
CA GLN A 301 -12.12 28.96 8.68
C GLN A 301 -12.14 27.46 8.95
N LEU A 302 -11.21 26.96 9.75
CA LEU A 302 -11.10 25.53 10.06
C LEU A 302 -12.09 25.10 11.15
N ALA A 303 -12.45 23.81 11.13
CA ALA A 303 -13.27 23.20 12.18
C ALA A 303 -12.53 23.24 13.54
N PRO A 304 -13.24 23.54 14.64
CA PRO A 304 -12.61 23.72 15.95
C PRO A 304 -12.04 22.43 16.55
N ASN A 305 -12.56 21.26 16.15
CA ASN A 305 -12.17 19.94 16.67
C ASN A 305 -11.21 19.19 15.72
N LEU A 306 -10.61 19.88 14.76
CA LEU A 306 -9.76 19.25 13.76
C LEU A 306 -8.52 18.60 14.41
N LEU A 307 -8.29 17.33 14.13
CA LEU A 307 -7.16 16.55 14.63
C LEU A 307 -6.05 16.42 13.59
N VAL A 308 -6.42 16.32 12.31
CA VAL A 308 -5.50 16.10 11.19
C VAL A 308 -5.74 17.14 10.09
N TYR A 309 -4.69 17.86 9.74
CA TYR A 309 -4.67 18.78 8.60
C TYR A 309 -3.60 18.33 7.60
N HIS A 310 -4.01 18.16 6.34
CA HIS A 310 -3.11 17.78 5.26
C HIS A 310 -3.30 18.68 4.05
N GLN A 311 -2.26 19.39 3.65
CA GLN A 311 -2.23 20.10 2.39
C GLN A 311 -1.44 19.32 1.33
N ILE A 312 -1.99 19.25 0.13
CA ILE A 312 -1.37 18.59 -1.03
C ILE A 312 -1.14 19.62 -2.15
N GLY A 313 0.11 20.05 -2.31
CA GLY A 313 0.46 21.07 -3.30
C GLY A 313 -0.01 22.48 -2.91
N GLY A 314 0.40 23.46 -3.72
CA GLY A 314 0.19 24.87 -3.42
C GLY A 314 1.00 25.35 -2.21
N SER A 315 1.15 26.66 -2.04
CA SER A 315 1.67 27.29 -0.81
C SER A 315 0.53 27.96 -0.05
N LEU A 316 0.60 28.05 1.27
CA LEU A 316 -0.30 28.92 2.02
C LEU A 316 0.19 30.36 1.91
N THR A 317 -0.67 31.32 1.63
CA THR A 317 -0.28 32.74 1.72
C THR A 317 -0.58 33.27 3.11
N THR A 318 0.45 33.73 3.81
CA THR A 318 0.37 34.43 5.10
C THR A 318 -0.43 33.69 6.18
N PRO A 319 -0.13 32.40 6.47
CA PRO A 319 -0.74 31.69 7.59
C PRO A 319 -0.40 32.41 8.91
N SER A 320 -1.44 32.81 9.63
CA SER A 320 -1.31 33.32 11.00
C SER A 320 -1.27 32.15 11.97
N THR A 321 -0.66 32.36 13.13
CA THR A 321 -0.60 31.34 14.19
C THR A 321 -2.01 30.89 14.61
N GLU A 322 -3.03 31.75 14.49
CA GLU A 322 -4.41 31.44 14.89
C GLU A 322 -5.17 30.55 13.90
N PHE A 323 -4.66 30.39 12.68
CA PHE A 323 -5.32 29.60 11.62
C PHE A 323 -5.56 28.15 12.04
N PHE A 324 -4.56 27.51 12.67
CA PHE A 324 -4.65 26.12 13.07
C PHE A 324 -5.34 25.98 14.44
N PRO A 325 -6.31 25.05 14.59
CA PRO A 325 -6.95 24.79 15.86
C PRO A 325 -5.97 24.11 16.83
N PRO A 326 -6.03 24.40 18.14
CA PRO A 326 -5.10 23.87 19.14
C PRO A 326 -5.24 22.34 19.38
N THR A 327 -6.31 21.72 18.86
CA THR A 327 -6.57 20.27 18.92
C THR A 327 -5.75 19.47 17.92
N LEU A 328 -5.00 20.12 17.03
CA LEU A 328 -4.29 19.45 15.96
C LEU A 328 -3.17 18.55 16.50
N THR A 329 -3.20 17.28 16.09
CA THR A 329 -2.18 16.26 16.43
C THR A 329 -1.29 15.91 15.26
N SER A 330 -1.76 16.13 14.02
CA SER A 330 -1.02 15.86 12.79
C SER A 330 -1.16 17.01 11.79
N LEU A 331 0.00 17.54 11.36
CA LEU A 331 0.09 18.64 10.39
C LEU A 331 0.99 18.25 9.21
N THR A 332 0.45 18.27 8.00
CA THR A 332 1.23 18.19 6.76
C THR A 332 0.96 19.43 5.93
N THR A 333 1.98 20.24 5.64
CA THR A 333 1.79 21.48 4.87
C THR A 333 3.07 21.93 4.17
N TYR A 334 2.90 22.80 3.18
CA TYR A 334 3.99 23.57 2.61
C TYR A 334 4.29 24.81 3.47
N PHE A 335 5.56 25.08 3.73
CA PHE A 335 6.02 26.29 4.42
C PHE A 335 7.00 27.06 3.54
N GLY A 336 6.67 28.33 3.26
CA GLY A 336 7.57 29.30 2.65
C GLY A 336 8.35 30.11 3.69
N GLU A 337 9.28 30.95 3.22
CA GLU A 337 10.16 31.79 4.05
C GLU A 337 9.37 32.64 5.06
N ASN A 338 8.31 33.30 4.59
CA ASN A 338 7.46 34.17 5.41
C ASN A 338 6.63 33.38 6.45
N ASP A 339 6.41 32.09 6.25
CA ASP A 339 5.56 31.31 7.15
C ASP A 339 6.29 31.04 8.46
N TYR A 340 7.61 30.84 8.41
CA TYR A 340 8.43 30.60 9.60
C TYR A 340 8.53 31.79 10.56
N THR A 341 8.35 33.01 10.06
CA THR A 341 8.36 34.22 10.89
C THR A 341 6.97 34.53 11.45
N ASN A 342 5.90 34.14 10.75
CA ASN A 342 4.51 34.42 11.11
C ASN A 342 3.86 33.31 11.96
N LEU A 343 4.41 32.09 11.92
CA LEU A 343 3.87 30.92 12.62
C LEU A 343 4.73 30.52 13.82
N SER A 344 4.07 30.39 14.97
CA SER A 344 4.64 29.75 16.17
C SER A 344 3.90 28.44 16.47
N LEU A 345 4.37 27.33 15.89
CA LEU A 345 3.77 26.01 16.14
C LEU A 345 3.83 25.62 17.62
N LEU A 346 4.93 25.98 18.30
CA LEU A 346 5.19 25.62 19.69
C LEU A 346 4.13 26.16 20.66
N SER A 347 3.71 27.42 20.48
CA SER A 347 2.80 28.08 21.40
C SER A 347 1.34 27.68 21.17
N ARG A 348 0.97 27.36 19.93
CA ARG A 348 -0.42 27.13 19.54
C ARG A 348 -0.83 25.67 19.44
N LEU A 349 0.09 24.77 19.09
CA LEU A 349 -0.22 23.36 18.81
C LEU A 349 0.46 22.44 19.84
N PRO A 350 0.08 22.52 21.14
CA PRO A 350 0.73 21.76 22.20
C PRO A 350 0.50 20.25 22.09
N GLN A 351 -0.47 19.81 21.26
CA GLN A 351 -0.80 18.39 21.04
C GLN A 351 -0.17 17.82 19.76
N LEU A 352 0.62 18.61 19.02
CA LEU A 352 1.18 18.19 17.74
C LEU A 352 2.24 17.11 17.95
N THR A 353 1.98 15.90 17.44
CA THR A 353 2.88 14.75 17.54
C THR A 353 3.45 14.33 16.18
N PHE A 354 2.77 14.63 15.08
CA PHE A 354 3.23 14.40 13.72
C PHE A 354 3.33 15.72 12.95
N LEU A 355 4.48 15.97 12.33
CA LEU A 355 4.72 17.13 11.49
C LEU A 355 5.40 16.73 10.17
N SER A 356 4.78 17.06 9.04
CA SER A 356 5.35 16.92 7.70
C SER A 356 5.50 18.29 7.04
N ILE A 357 6.74 18.70 6.83
CA ILE A 357 7.13 20.00 6.29
C ILE A 357 7.54 19.80 4.84
N GLU A 358 6.81 20.40 3.90
CA GLU A 358 7.29 20.59 2.54
C GLU A 358 7.85 22.02 2.43
N SER A 359 9.14 22.18 2.12
CA SER A 359 9.78 23.50 2.08
C SER A 359 10.85 23.55 1.01
N ASN A 360 11.10 24.76 0.49
CA ASN A 360 12.31 25.03 -0.31
C ASN A 360 13.31 25.93 0.43
N GLU A 361 12.97 26.35 1.65
CA GLU A 361 13.68 27.33 2.46
C GLU A 361 14.22 26.69 3.75
N ASP A 362 15.22 27.33 4.34
CA ASP A 362 15.81 26.91 5.61
C ASP A 362 14.76 26.93 6.74
N ILE A 363 14.73 25.87 7.55
CA ILE A 363 13.81 25.77 8.70
C ILE A 363 14.52 26.37 9.92
N PRO A 364 14.01 27.45 10.52
CA PRO A 364 14.67 28.09 11.64
C PRO A 364 14.68 27.20 12.89
N THR A 365 15.71 27.42 13.71
CA THR A 365 15.86 26.70 14.99
C THR A 365 14.69 27.05 15.91
N GLY A 366 14.11 26.03 16.56
CA GLY A 366 12.98 26.20 17.46
C GLY A 366 11.60 26.21 16.78
N PHE A 367 11.53 26.15 15.44
CA PHE A 367 10.25 26.06 14.72
C PHE A 367 9.51 24.75 14.98
N ILE A 368 10.23 23.62 14.99
CA ILE A 368 9.66 22.29 15.24
C ILE A 368 9.41 22.14 16.75
N PRO A 369 8.16 21.95 17.19
CA PRO A 369 7.85 21.77 18.61
C PRO A 369 8.49 20.50 19.19
N PRO A 370 8.92 20.50 20.47
CA PRO A 370 9.46 19.31 21.13
C PRO A 370 8.39 18.25 21.43
N THR A 371 7.11 18.55 21.22
CA THR A 371 6.00 17.59 21.31
C THR A 371 5.96 16.66 20.09
N VAL A 372 6.57 17.07 18.97
CA VAL A 372 6.63 16.26 17.75
C VAL A 372 7.48 15.02 18.02
N LYS A 373 6.95 13.87 17.61
CA LYS A 373 7.57 12.54 17.69
C LYS A 373 7.94 12.01 16.32
N THR A 374 7.12 12.30 15.31
CA THR A 374 7.38 11.93 13.92
C THR A 374 7.52 13.18 13.07
N LEU A 375 8.69 13.35 12.47
CA LEU A 375 9.02 14.47 11.61
C LEU A 375 9.31 13.98 10.19
N LYS A 376 8.58 14.52 9.21
CA LYS A 376 8.88 14.37 7.79
C LYS A 376 9.28 15.73 7.24
N ILE A 377 10.38 15.78 6.49
CA ILE A 377 10.80 16.98 5.77
C ILE A 377 11.00 16.62 4.31
N GLU A 378 10.37 17.36 3.41
CA GLU A 378 10.49 17.21 1.97
C GLU A 378 11.00 18.51 1.33
N ASN A 379 11.98 18.39 0.42
CA ASN A 379 12.50 19.51 -0.36
C ASN A 379 12.41 19.27 -1.86
N LYS A 380 11.39 19.85 -2.50
CA LYS A 380 11.15 19.64 -3.94
C LYS A 380 12.12 20.41 -4.83
N SER A 381 12.70 21.51 -4.35
CA SER A 381 13.65 22.31 -5.14
C SER A 381 14.98 21.60 -5.40
N GLY A 382 15.32 20.58 -4.59
CA GLY A 382 16.64 19.95 -4.59
C GLY A 382 17.77 20.88 -4.15
N ARG A 383 17.45 22.09 -3.67
CA ARG A 383 18.43 23.01 -3.08
C ARG A 383 18.90 22.46 -1.74
N LYS A 384 20.05 22.94 -1.29
CA LYS A 384 20.52 22.65 0.07
C LYS A 384 19.64 23.41 1.05
N MET A 385 19.21 22.74 2.12
CA MET A 385 18.36 23.28 3.17
C MET A 385 19.02 23.05 4.53
N LYS A 386 19.03 24.06 5.39
CA LYS A 386 19.40 23.94 6.80
C LYS A 386 18.16 23.78 7.66
N PHE A 387 18.28 22.95 8.67
CA PHE A 387 17.23 22.72 9.66
C PHE A 387 17.85 22.17 10.94
N HIS A 388 17.19 22.42 12.07
CA HIS A 388 17.53 21.84 13.36
C HIS A 388 16.48 20.80 13.72
N ILE A 389 16.89 19.57 14.02
CA ILE A 389 15.97 18.50 14.44
C ILE A 389 16.00 18.39 15.97
N PRO A 390 14.88 18.59 16.67
CA PRO A 390 14.84 18.42 18.13
C PRO A 390 15.18 16.99 18.57
N ASP A 391 15.74 16.83 19.76
CA ASP A 391 16.04 15.52 20.35
C ASP A 391 14.79 14.66 20.62
N SER A 392 13.61 15.28 20.69
CA SER A 392 12.34 14.58 20.94
C SER A 392 11.87 13.67 19.81
N ILE A 393 12.45 13.78 18.62
CA ILE A 393 12.05 13.04 17.42
C ILE A 393 12.43 11.55 17.57
N GLU A 394 11.42 10.70 17.41
CA GLU A 394 11.55 9.24 17.45
C GLU A 394 11.55 8.63 16.03
N ALA A 395 10.88 9.27 15.07
CA ALA A 395 10.87 8.86 13.66
C ALA A 395 11.13 10.06 12.74
N LEU A 396 12.13 9.93 11.87
CA LEU A 396 12.56 10.99 10.96
C LEU A 396 12.54 10.51 9.51
N VAL A 397 11.84 11.25 8.66
CA VAL A 397 11.78 11.02 7.20
C VAL A 397 12.34 12.25 6.48
N LEU A 398 13.41 12.06 5.72
CA LEU A 398 14.02 13.10 4.88
C LEU A 398 13.82 12.73 3.41
N GLU A 399 12.96 13.46 2.70
CA GLU A 399 12.61 13.23 1.30
C GLU A 399 13.13 14.37 0.41
N SER A 400 13.76 14.01 -0.70
CA SER A 400 14.33 14.95 -1.66
C SER A 400 15.36 15.95 -1.08
N ILE A 401 15.85 15.71 0.14
CA ILE A 401 16.81 16.56 0.83
C ILE A 401 18.22 16.04 0.59
N ILE A 402 19.12 16.97 0.26
CA ILE A 402 20.57 16.80 0.37
C ILE A 402 20.98 17.47 1.68
N PRO A 403 21.22 16.71 2.77
CA PRO A 403 21.52 17.28 4.08
C PRO A 403 22.77 18.14 4.00
N TYR A 404 22.73 19.32 4.62
CA TYR A 404 23.95 20.05 4.93
C TYR A 404 24.47 19.51 6.28
N PRO A 405 25.71 19.02 6.38
CA PRO A 405 26.35 18.86 7.68
C PRO A 405 26.40 20.25 8.31
N ASN A 406 25.63 20.48 9.37
CA ASN A 406 25.51 21.71 10.16
C ASN A 406 26.45 22.85 9.75
N TYR A 407 25.89 23.96 9.30
CA TYR A 407 26.48 25.29 9.14
C TYR A 407 27.89 25.47 9.75
N ILE A 408 28.89 24.89 9.08
CA ILE A 408 30.26 25.34 9.12
C ILE A 408 30.76 25.13 7.70
N GLU A 409 31.10 26.21 7.01
CA GLU A 409 31.93 26.20 5.80
C GLU A 409 33.34 25.58 6.04
N TYR A 410 33.58 24.98 7.21
CA TYR A 410 34.79 24.33 7.61
C TYR A 410 34.52 22.91 8.15
N ALA A 411 35.17 21.94 7.49
CA ALA A 411 35.69 20.71 8.08
C ALA A 411 34.74 19.51 8.34
N GLY A 412 34.13 18.93 7.30
CA GLY A 412 33.95 17.46 7.24
C GLY A 412 33.22 16.75 8.39
N VAL A 413 32.41 17.45 9.21
CA VAL A 413 31.69 16.84 10.33
C VAL A 413 30.43 16.16 9.81
N SER A 414 30.26 14.89 10.16
CA SER A 414 29.06 14.10 9.83
C SER A 414 27.83 14.62 10.59
N PRO A 415 26.65 14.81 9.96
CA PRO A 415 25.42 15.20 10.67
C PRO A 415 25.08 14.20 11.78
N ILE A 416 24.87 14.74 12.99
CA ILE A 416 24.45 13.98 14.17
C ILE A 416 22.93 13.90 14.16
N LEU A 417 22.38 12.70 14.23
CA LEU A 417 20.94 12.47 14.34
C LEU A 417 20.46 12.62 15.80
N PRO A 418 19.18 12.97 16.03
CA PRO A 418 18.59 13.12 17.37
C PRO A 418 18.84 11.92 18.28
N SER A 419 19.11 12.18 19.56
CA SER A 419 19.51 11.14 20.52
C SER A 419 18.44 10.10 20.83
N HIS A 420 17.15 10.41 20.64
CA HIS A 420 16.02 9.48 20.84
C HIS A 420 15.50 8.83 19.55
N LEU A 421 16.16 9.05 18.40
CA LEU A 421 15.68 8.57 17.11
C LEU A 421 15.69 7.03 17.07
N GLN A 422 14.56 6.43 16.71
CA GLN A 422 14.36 4.99 16.57
C GLN A 422 14.19 4.57 15.10
N GLU A 423 13.59 5.41 14.27
CA GLU A 423 13.35 5.15 12.85
C GLU A 423 13.92 6.28 11.99
N PHE A 424 14.69 5.93 10.97
CA PHE A 424 15.28 6.89 10.04
C PHE A 424 15.05 6.49 8.60
N THR A 425 14.41 7.36 7.83
CA THR A 425 14.18 7.18 6.39
C THR A 425 14.82 8.33 5.63
N TRP A 426 15.67 8.03 4.65
CA TRP A 426 16.24 9.02 3.75
C TRP A 426 16.03 8.62 2.29
N ILE A 427 15.32 9.46 1.54
CA ILE A 427 14.97 9.26 0.13
C ILE A 427 15.46 10.50 -0.64
N PRO A 428 16.69 10.54 -1.14
CA PRO A 428 17.18 11.72 -1.85
C PRO A 428 16.55 11.86 -3.23
N ASN A 429 16.62 13.08 -3.75
CA ASN A 429 16.14 13.39 -5.09
C ASN A 429 17.17 12.95 -6.14
N CYS A 430 16.88 11.86 -6.84
CA CYS A 430 17.76 11.30 -7.88
C CYS A 430 17.45 11.82 -9.30
N SER A 431 16.54 12.79 -9.48
CA SER A 431 15.97 13.13 -10.80
C SER A 431 16.98 13.63 -11.84
N ASN A 432 18.17 14.11 -11.43
CA ASN A 432 19.07 14.85 -12.32
C ASN A 432 20.33 14.07 -12.76
N GLY A 433 20.44 12.77 -12.46
CA GLY A 433 21.59 11.95 -12.85
C GLY A 433 22.94 12.39 -12.27
N ARG A 434 22.95 13.37 -11.35
CA ARG A 434 24.17 13.83 -10.68
C ARG A 434 24.58 12.80 -9.64
N GLN A 435 25.87 12.48 -9.59
CA GLN A 435 26.44 11.66 -8.53
C GLN A 435 26.23 12.36 -7.19
N ILE A 436 25.39 11.79 -6.32
CA ILE A 436 25.12 12.34 -5.00
C ILE A 436 26.28 11.94 -4.08
N GLN A 437 26.89 12.93 -3.42
CA GLN A 437 27.81 12.65 -2.32
C GLN A 437 26.98 12.23 -1.10
N TYR A 438 27.34 11.09 -0.51
CA TYR A 438 26.60 10.51 0.59
C TYR A 438 27.03 11.13 1.92
N PRO A 439 26.12 11.77 2.65
CA PRO A 439 26.41 12.19 4.01
C PRO A 439 26.61 10.94 4.87
N GLN A 440 27.71 10.91 5.62
CA GLN A 440 27.86 9.97 6.73
C GLN A 440 27.02 10.51 7.88
N PHE A 441 25.99 9.79 8.30
CA PHE A 441 25.23 10.15 9.49
C PHE A 441 25.86 9.49 10.72
N ILE A 442 25.89 10.23 11.84
CA ILE A 442 26.18 9.67 13.16
C ILE A 442 24.85 9.26 13.78
N TYR A 443 24.65 7.95 13.92
CA TYR A 443 23.43 7.37 14.45
C TYR A 443 23.44 7.34 15.99
N PRO A 444 22.29 7.59 16.63
CA PRO A 444 22.15 7.34 18.06
C PRO A 444 22.10 5.83 18.34
N PRO A 445 22.43 5.39 19.56
CA PRO A 445 22.33 3.98 19.96
C PRO A 445 20.88 3.48 20.01
N THR A 446 19.89 4.37 19.96
CA THR A 446 18.45 4.04 19.96
C THR A 446 17.91 3.62 18.60
N ILE A 447 18.68 3.81 17.51
CA ILE A 447 18.19 3.53 16.15
C ILE A 447 17.89 2.04 15.98
N LYS A 448 16.68 1.71 15.54
CA LYS A 448 16.19 0.34 15.32
C LYS A 448 15.91 0.04 13.86
N SER A 449 15.47 1.05 13.10
CA SER A 449 15.10 0.92 11.69
C SER A 449 15.76 1.99 10.83
N ILE A 450 16.38 1.58 9.73
CA ILE A 450 16.96 2.49 8.74
C ILE A 450 16.44 2.14 7.35
N GLU A 451 15.94 3.14 6.63
CA GLU A 451 15.45 3.03 5.27
C GLU A 451 16.16 4.04 4.35
N TYR A 452 16.84 3.53 3.33
CA TYR A 452 17.43 4.33 2.27
C TYR A 452 16.65 4.12 0.98
N GLY A 453 15.79 5.08 0.66
CA GLY A 453 14.98 5.07 -0.54
C GLY A 453 15.82 5.37 -1.78
N GLN A 454 15.66 4.55 -2.82
CA GLN A 454 16.18 4.77 -4.18
C GLN A 454 17.70 4.97 -4.35
N LEU A 455 18.49 4.79 -3.29
CA LEU A 455 19.93 5.03 -3.34
C LEU A 455 20.73 3.80 -3.74
N HIS A 456 21.61 3.99 -4.73
CA HIS A 456 22.73 3.08 -4.91
C HIS A 456 23.72 3.29 -3.77
N PHE A 457 23.55 2.52 -2.72
CA PHE A 457 24.25 2.74 -1.46
C PHE A 457 25.77 2.69 -1.66
N PRO A 458 26.54 3.66 -1.14
CA PRO A 458 27.98 3.72 -1.38
C PRO A 458 28.71 2.63 -0.60
N ASN A 459 29.74 2.10 -1.22
CA ASN A 459 30.68 1.20 -0.58
C ASN A 459 31.28 1.91 0.65
N LYS A 460 30.88 1.52 1.88
CA LYS A 460 31.54 1.72 3.21
C LYS A 460 30.70 2.24 4.38
N HIS A 461 29.37 2.44 4.33
CA HIS A 461 28.68 2.77 5.60
C HIS A 461 28.53 1.53 6.49
N ILE A 462 28.92 1.71 7.75
CA ILE A 462 28.69 0.76 8.82
C ILE A 462 27.25 0.95 9.30
N ILE A 463 26.44 -0.11 9.23
CA ILE A 463 25.10 -0.13 9.81
C ILE A 463 25.26 -0.26 11.33
N PRO A 464 24.66 0.62 12.15
CA PRO A 464 24.81 0.56 13.60
C PRO A 464 24.36 -0.79 14.19
N PRO A 465 25.05 -1.30 15.23
CA PRO A 465 24.70 -2.57 15.86
C PRO A 465 23.37 -2.56 16.62
N SER A 466 22.70 -1.42 16.74
CA SER A 466 21.35 -1.34 17.31
C SER A 466 20.24 -1.62 16.27
N VAL A 467 20.57 -1.58 14.98
CA VAL A 467 19.60 -1.74 13.89
C VAL A 467 19.09 -3.19 13.83
N THR A 468 17.77 -3.32 13.79
CA THR A 468 17.03 -4.59 13.68
C THR A 468 16.27 -4.72 12.36
N GLU A 469 15.99 -3.59 11.70
CA GLU A 469 15.35 -3.53 10.38
C GLU A 469 16.13 -2.60 9.44
N PHE A 470 16.41 -3.09 8.23
CA PHE A 470 17.10 -2.33 7.20
C PHE A 470 16.38 -2.42 5.87
N LYS A 471 16.14 -1.27 5.24
CA LYS A 471 15.54 -1.21 3.90
C LYS A 471 16.45 -0.44 2.96
N TYR A 472 16.81 -1.02 1.82
CA TYR A 472 17.70 -0.35 0.86
C TYR A 472 17.45 -0.77 -0.58
N LEU A 473 17.91 0.03 -1.52
CA LEU A 473 17.90 -0.32 -2.95
C LEU A 473 19.14 -1.14 -3.31
N VAL A 474 18.94 -2.34 -3.84
CA VAL A 474 20.07 -3.15 -4.33
C VAL A 474 20.68 -2.52 -5.58
N SER A 475 22.00 -2.31 -5.57
CA SER A 475 22.72 -1.55 -6.60
C SER A 475 23.64 -2.39 -7.46
N LYS A 476 24.40 -3.32 -6.87
CA LYS A 476 25.34 -4.16 -7.61
C LYS A 476 24.60 -5.35 -8.20
N THR A 477 24.89 -5.58 -9.47
CA THR A 477 24.43 -6.74 -10.21
C THR A 477 25.62 -7.34 -10.92
N THR A 478 25.79 -8.65 -10.85
CA THR A 478 26.59 -9.34 -11.84
C THR A 478 25.72 -9.54 -13.07
N VAL A 479 26.18 -9.01 -14.20
CA VAL A 479 25.53 -9.22 -15.49
C VAL A 479 25.87 -10.63 -15.93
N PHE A 480 24.87 -11.51 -15.93
CA PHE A 480 25.05 -12.88 -16.42
C PHE A 480 24.98 -12.91 -17.95
N ASP A 481 24.03 -12.16 -18.52
CA ASP A 481 23.88 -11.90 -19.95
C ASP A 481 23.21 -10.51 -20.16
N SER A 482 22.93 -10.11 -21.40
CA SER A 482 22.34 -8.79 -21.72
C SER A 482 20.93 -8.55 -21.18
N LYS A 483 20.24 -9.59 -20.69
CA LYS A 483 18.85 -9.57 -20.20
C LYS A 483 18.70 -10.03 -18.75
N THR A 484 19.74 -10.64 -18.18
CA THR A 484 19.73 -11.31 -16.88
C THR A 484 20.74 -10.67 -15.95
N LYS A 485 20.23 -10.11 -14.85
CA LYS A 485 21.04 -9.59 -13.76
C LYS A 485 20.89 -10.45 -12.53
N ILE A 486 22.02 -10.82 -11.94
CA ILE A 486 22.09 -11.53 -10.67
C ILE A 486 22.40 -10.50 -9.58
N TYR A 487 21.45 -10.36 -8.68
CA TYR A 487 21.50 -9.54 -7.50
C TYR A 487 21.97 -10.38 -6.33
N SER A 488 22.81 -9.82 -5.49
CA SER A 488 23.35 -10.50 -4.33
C SER A 488 23.63 -9.48 -3.25
N ILE A 489 23.58 -9.93 -2.02
CA ILE A 489 23.95 -9.14 -0.85
C ILE A 489 25.38 -9.52 -0.46
N GLY A 490 26.18 -8.58 0.05
CA GLY A 490 27.51 -8.87 0.58
C GLY A 490 28.65 -8.92 -0.44
N ILE A 491 28.35 -8.97 -1.76
CA ILE A 491 29.37 -8.78 -2.81
C ILE A 491 29.74 -7.30 -2.97
N ASP A 492 28.96 -6.39 -2.41
CA ASP A 492 29.27 -4.96 -2.41
C ASP A 492 30.44 -4.75 -1.45
N ASP A 493 31.52 -4.13 -1.93
CA ASP A 493 32.87 -4.21 -1.36
C ASP A 493 32.99 -3.57 0.04
N GLY A 494 32.46 -4.23 1.08
CA GLY A 494 32.60 -3.87 2.48
C GLY A 494 31.34 -3.80 3.35
N TYR A 495 30.19 -4.37 2.97
CA TYR A 495 29.05 -4.39 3.91
C TYR A 495 29.22 -5.49 4.95
N VAL A 496 29.15 -5.09 6.21
CA VAL A 496 29.01 -6.00 7.33
C VAL A 496 27.67 -5.69 7.97
N PHE A 497 26.69 -6.59 7.78
CA PHE A 497 25.43 -6.48 8.49
C PHE A 497 25.67 -6.77 9.97
N PRO A 498 25.12 -5.97 10.89
CA PRO A 498 25.22 -6.25 12.29
C PRO A 498 24.44 -7.53 12.61
N SER A 499 24.93 -8.30 13.57
CA SER A 499 24.29 -9.55 14.02
C SER A 499 22.88 -9.35 14.57
N THR A 500 22.53 -8.11 14.92
CA THR A 500 21.20 -7.67 15.39
C THR A 500 20.18 -7.51 14.27
N LEU A 501 20.61 -7.42 13.00
CA LEU A 501 19.70 -7.22 11.89
C LEU A 501 18.82 -8.46 11.67
N LYS A 502 17.51 -8.31 11.87
CA LYS A 502 16.52 -9.39 11.75
C LYS A 502 15.64 -9.26 10.52
N LYS A 503 15.32 -8.04 10.10
CA LYS A 503 14.45 -7.77 8.95
C LYS A 503 15.22 -7.04 7.87
N LEU A 504 15.14 -7.55 6.65
CA LEU A 504 15.72 -6.92 5.48
C LEU A 504 14.65 -6.70 4.41
N THR A 505 14.50 -5.45 3.96
CA THR A 505 13.69 -5.12 2.78
C THR A 505 14.57 -4.62 1.66
N ILE A 506 14.53 -5.33 0.54
CA ILE A 506 15.22 -4.95 -0.69
C ILE A 506 14.22 -4.24 -1.60
N LYS A 507 14.49 -2.97 -1.84
CA LYS A 507 13.84 -2.20 -2.88
C LYS A 507 14.55 -2.46 -4.20
N ILE A 508 13.77 -2.53 -5.27
CA ILE A 508 14.29 -2.78 -6.61
C ILE A 508 13.78 -1.65 -7.49
N ASN A 509 14.71 -0.99 -8.18
CA ASN A 509 14.35 0.04 -9.15
C ASN A 509 13.75 -0.67 -10.37
N ARG A 510 12.66 -0.13 -10.91
CA ARG A 510 11.97 -0.71 -12.06
C ARG A 510 12.85 -0.56 -13.31
N PHE A 511 13.75 -1.50 -13.53
CA PHE A 511 14.54 -1.60 -14.75
C PHE A 511 13.88 -2.56 -15.75
N TYR A 512 14.14 -2.34 -17.04
CA TYR A 512 13.61 -3.12 -18.18
C TYR A 512 14.22 -4.53 -18.32
N ASP A 513 14.72 -5.12 -17.23
CA ASP A 513 15.33 -6.44 -17.28
C ASP A 513 14.25 -7.52 -17.35
N TYR A 514 14.43 -8.50 -18.24
CA TYR A 514 13.45 -9.59 -18.43
C TYR A 514 13.51 -10.62 -17.29
N TYR A 515 14.70 -10.81 -16.71
CA TYR A 515 14.95 -11.78 -15.64
C TYR A 515 15.69 -11.14 -14.48
N TRP A 516 15.10 -11.27 -13.29
CA TRP A 516 15.67 -10.79 -12.04
C TRP A 516 16.01 -12.00 -11.17
N ILE A 517 17.29 -12.21 -10.90
CA ILE A 517 17.78 -13.35 -10.13
C ILE A 517 18.41 -12.84 -8.84
N PHE A 518 18.12 -13.47 -7.70
CA PHE A 518 18.67 -13.07 -6.41
C PHE A 518 19.34 -14.21 -5.66
N ARG A 519 20.60 -14.02 -5.24
CA ARG A 519 21.35 -14.96 -4.40
C ARG A 519 20.87 -14.91 -2.96
N LEU A 520 20.07 -15.90 -2.59
CA LEU A 520 19.51 -16.06 -1.26
C LEU A 520 20.51 -16.69 -0.27
N ASP A 521 21.45 -17.48 -0.77
CA ASP A 521 22.41 -18.21 0.06
C ASP A 521 23.30 -17.28 0.89
N HIS A 522 23.67 -16.10 0.38
CA HIS A 522 24.42 -15.10 1.15
C HIS A 522 23.63 -14.63 2.38
N ILE A 523 22.34 -14.35 2.25
CA ILE A 523 21.49 -14.00 3.40
C ILE A 523 21.48 -15.14 4.41
N ILE A 524 21.26 -16.37 3.94
CA ILE A 524 21.14 -17.53 4.81
C ILE A 524 22.45 -17.75 5.59
N ASN A 525 23.59 -17.68 4.90
CA ASN A 525 24.87 -18.15 5.40
C ASN A 525 25.70 -17.07 6.10
N GLU A 526 25.54 -15.81 5.73
CA GLU A 526 26.41 -14.71 6.17
C GLU A 526 25.71 -13.72 7.10
N THR A 527 24.41 -13.88 7.34
CA THR A 527 23.62 -12.94 8.14
C THR A 527 22.74 -13.64 9.16
N ASN A 528 22.19 -12.86 10.10
CA ASN A 528 21.17 -13.30 11.06
C ASN A 528 19.75 -12.88 10.66
N ILE A 529 19.53 -12.50 9.39
CA ILE A 529 18.23 -12.07 8.89
C ILE A 529 17.22 -13.22 9.03
N GLU A 530 16.09 -12.92 9.64
CA GLU A 530 14.96 -13.82 9.88
C GLU A 530 13.80 -13.52 8.93
N GLN A 531 13.75 -12.32 8.35
CA GLN A 531 12.70 -11.94 7.41
C GLN A 531 13.29 -11.16 6.23
N LEU A 532 12.97 -11.62 5.02
CA LEU A 532 13.35 -11.00 3.76
C LEU A 532 12.10 -10.52 3.02
N THR A 533 12.09 -9.25 2.62
CA THR A 533 11.07 -8.66 1.75
C THR A 533 11.72 -8.15 0.48
N LEU A 534 11.20 -8.54 -0.69
CA LEU A 534 11.56 -8.02 -2.00
C LEU A 534 10.36 -7.20 -2.51
N ASP A 535 10.45 -5.88 -2.33
CA ASP A 535 9.31 -4.96 -2.41
C ASP A 535 8.62 -4.97 -3.80
N LEU A 536 9.42 -4.95 -4.87
CA LEU A 536 8.91 -4.94 -6.26
C LEU A 536 8.05 -6.17 -6.58
N PHE A 537 8.36 -7.33 -6.00
CA PHE A 537 7.63 -8.57 -6.24
C PHE A 537 6.55 -8.84 -5.19
N ARG A 538 6.41 -7.95 -4.20
CA ARG A 538 5.60 -8.19 -3.00
C ARG A 538 5.91 -9.55 -2.37
N PHE A 539 7.16 -9.99 -2.49
CA PHE A 539 7.60 -11.29 -2.01
C PHE A 539 8.17 -11.11 -0.62
N GLN A 540 7.56 -11.78 0.36
CA GLN A 540 7.99 -11.75 1.75
C GLN A 540 8.11 -13.18 2.27
N VAL A 541 9.27 -13.49 2.86
CA VAL A 541 9.55 -14.79 3.47
C VAL A 541 10.24 -14.65 4.81
N ASP A 542 9.89 -15.54 5.73
CA ASP A 542 10.59 -15.77 6.97
C ASP A 542 11.60 -16.91 6.77
N ILE A 543 12.80 -16.73 7.32
CA ILE A 543 13.94 -17.63 7.21
C ILE A 543 14.24 -18.18 8.61
N ARG A 544 14.06 -19.49 8.79
CA ARG A 544 14.34 -20.20 10.05
C ARG A 544 15.49 -21.17 9.84
N ARG A 545 16.63 -20.90 10.47
CA ARG A 545 17.79 -21.81 10.48
C ARG A 545 17.51 -22.92 11.50
N LEU A 546 17.52 -24.17 11.05
CA LEU A 546 17.15 -25.34 11.88
C LEU A 546 18.37 -26.00 12.54
N ASP A 547 19.58 -25.58 12.17
CA ASP A 547 20.84 -26.01 12.79
C ASP A 547 21.89 -24.88 12.76
N ASN A 548 22.89 -24.97 13.64
CA ASN A 548 23.94 -23.95 13.80
C ASN A 548 24.88 -23.84 12.58
N GLN A 549 24.84 -24.78 11.64
CA GLN A 549 25.67 -24.75 10.43
C GLN A 549 24.90 -24.22 9.21
N ASN A 550 23.62 -23.85 9.38
CA ASN A 550 22.71 -23.43 8.32
C ASN A 550 22.50 -24.48 7.21
N LYS A 551 22.72 -25.78 7.53
CA LYS A 551 22.54 -26.86 6.56
C LYS A 551 21.07 -27.06 6.19
N ASN A 552 20.19 -26.89 7.17
CA ASN A 552 18.75 -27.06 7.04
C ASN A 552 18.07 -25.73 7.35
N VAL A 553 17.32 -25.21 6.38
CA VAL A 553 16.67 -23.90 6.50
C VAL A 553 15.23 -24.01 6.07
N LEU A 554 14.31 -23.67 6.95
CA LEU A 554 12.90 -23.56 6.63
C LEU A 554 12.61 -22.13 6.15
N ILE A 555 12.01 -22.03 4.96
CA ILE A 555 11.49 -20.77 4.42
C ILE A 555 9.96 -20.82 4.44
N VAL A 556 9.33 -19.79 4.98
CA VAL A 556 7.87 -19.66 5.06
C VAL A 556 7.43 -18.29 4.54
N GLY A 557 6.65 -18.27 3.47
CA GLY A 557 6.12 -17.06 2.86
C GLY A 557 4.63 -16.85 3.15
N LYS A 558 4.18 -15.60 3.07
CA LYS A 558 2.78 -15.22 3.33
C LYS A 558 1.75 -15.86 2.39
N SER A 559 2.16 -16.28 1.20
CA SER A 559 1.26 -16.86 0.19
C SER A 559 1.44 -18.37 0.02
N LEU A 560 1.72 -19.09 1.13
CA LEU A 560 1.95 -20.55 1.17
C LEU A 560 3.20 -21.02 0.39
N PHE A 561 4.03 -20.08 -0.06
CA PHE A 561 5.32 -20.40 -0.66
C PHE A 561 6.30 -20.73 0.46
N GLY A 562 6.90 -21.91 0.45
CA GLY A 562 7.83 -22.30 1.49
C GLY A 562 8.32 -23.72 1.34
N GLY A 563 9.24 -24.11 2.21
CA GLY A 563 9.83 -25.45 2.20
C GLY A 563 11.10 -25.52 3.02
N ILE A 564 11.58 -26.74 3.22
CA ILE A 564 12.86 -26.99 3.85
C ILE A 564 13.93 -27.07 2.74
N ILE A 565 14.94 -26.23 2.87
CA ILE A 565 16.12 -26.21 2.03
C ILE A 565 17.23 -26.99 2.74
N TYR A 566 17.76 -27.99 2.04
CA TYR A 566 18.95 -28.75 2.43
C TYR A 566 20.14 -28.24 1.63
N GLN A 567 21.02 -27.45 2.25
CA GLN A 567 22.19 -26.91 1.58
C GLN A 567 23.24 -28.01 1.35
N GLN A 568 23.69 -28.14 0.10
CA GLN A 568 24.74 -29.08 -0.28
C GLN A 568 26.10 -28.42 -0.10
N GLN A 569 27.00 -29.07 0.64
CA GLN A 569 28.39 -28.66 0.74
C GLN A 569 29.10 -28.86 -0.60
N ILE A 570 29.99 -27.94 -0.95
CA ILE A 570 30.86 -28.10 -2.13
C ILE A 570 32.00 -29.03 -1.73
N ASP A 571 32.18 -30.12 -2.49
CA ASP A 571 33.28 -31.06 -2.25
C ASP A 571 34.62 -30.34 -2.46
N GLN A 572 35.45 -30.28 -1.41
CA GLN A 572 36.70 -29.51 -1.38
C GLN A 572 37.68 -29.88 -2.51
N GLN A 573 37.55 -31.06 -3.11
CA GLN A 573 38.40 -31.53 -4.20
C GLN A 573 38.20 -30.74 -5.51
N THR A 574 37.04 -30.13 -5.74
CA THR A 574 36.77 -29.40 -7.00
C THR A 574 37.38 -27.99 -6.99
N THR A 575 37.71 -27.44 -5.82
CA THR A 575 38.17 -26.05 -5.63
C THR A 575 39.69 -25.83 -5.78
N ILE A 576 40.49 -26.89 -6.01
CA ILE A 576 41.96 -26.79 -5.99
C ILE A 576 42.53 -25.94 -7.15
N ASN A 577 41.74 -25.65 -8.19
CA ASN A 577 42.23 -24.93 -9.39
C ASN A 577 41.72 -23.48 -9.53
N SER A 578 40.97 -22.92 -8.57
CA SER A 578 40.51 -21.53 -8.64
C SER A 578 41.35 -20.65 -7.70
N ASP A 579 42.27 -19.87 -8.27
CA ASP A 579 43.16 -18.93 -7.56
C ASP A 579 42.46 -17.78 -6.79
N ASN A 580 41.12 -17.75 -6.79
CA ASN A 580 40.33 -16.80 -6.01
C ASN A 580 39.90 -17.45 -4.69
N GLY A 581 40.69 -17.26 -3.63
CA GLY A 581 40.54 -17.85 -2.30
C GLY A 581 39.30 -17.44 -1.48
N GLY A 582 38.13 -17.36 -2.11
CA GLY A 582 36.85 -17.19 -1.42
C GLY A 582 36.35 -18.53 -0.87
N SER A 583 36.09 -18.60 0.44
CA SER A 583 35.62 -19.80 1.13
C SER A 583 34.10 -20.04 0.95
N GLU A 584 33.62 -20.22 -0.28
CA GLU A 584 32.22 -20.64 -0.50
C GLU A 584 32.03 -22.10 -0.02
N LYS A 585 31.30 -22.28 1.09
CA LYS A 585 31.07 -23.60 1.72
C LYS A 585 29.92 -24.39 1.09
N TYR A 586 28.94 -23.70 0.51
CA TYR A 586 27.68 -24.25 0.04
C TYR A 586 27.40 -23.84 -1.40
N ARG A 587 26.63 -24.66 -2.13
CA ARG A 587 26.17 -24.29 -3.48
C ARG A 587 25.25 -23.07 -3.43
N PRO A 588 25.35 -22.12 -4.38
CA PRO A 588 24.49 -20.95 -4.43
C PRO A 588 22.99 -21.28 -4.55
N ILE A 589 22.14 -20.44 -3.97
CA ILE A 589 20.68 -20.59 -4.01
C ILE A 589 20.10 -19.34 -4.66
N TYR A 590 19.36 -19.53 -5.74
CA TYR A 590 18.80 -18.44 -6.52
C TYR A 590 17.28 -18.37 -6.40
N LEU A 591 16.76 -17.17 -6.19
CA LEU A 591 15.36 -16.82 -6.43
C LEU A 591 15.26 -16.20 -7.82
N CYS A 592 14.57 -16.87 -8.74
CA CYS A 592 14.41 -16.41 -10.12
C CYS A 592 13.01 -15.84 -10.34
N PHE A 593 12.93 -14.57 -10.70
CA PHE A 593 11.72 -13.87 -11.08
C PHE A 593 11.75 -13.61 -12.58
N ASN A 594 10.77 -14.16 -13.30
CA ASN A 594 10.54 -13.82 -14.70
C ASN A 594 9.57 -12.64 -14.69
N ILE A 595 9.95 -11.48 -15.21
CA ILE A 595 9.10 -10.28 -15.18
C ILE A 595 8.35 -10.20 -16.51
N PRO A 596 7.17 -10.85 -16.69
CA PRO A 596 6.31 -10.50 -17.81
C PRO A 596 5.83 -9.06 -17.57
N LEU A 597 5.74 -8.28 -18.64
CA LEU A 597 5.43 -6.85 -18.62
C LEU A 597 4.17 -6.44 -17.81
N ASN A 598 3.31 -7.38 -17.38
CA ASN A 598 2.03 -7.07 -16.74
C ASN A 598 1.62 -7.96 -15.54
N ASN A 599 2.43 -8.90 -15.03
CA ASN A 599 2.06 -9.74 -13.88
C ASN A 599 3.18 -9.83 -12.84
N TYR A 600 2.85 -9.75 -11.55
CA TYR A 600 3.79 -9.97 -10.45
C TYR A 600 4.13 -11.47 -10.40
N PRO A 601 5.37 -11.87 -10.70
CA PRO A 601 5.72 -13.28 -10.84
C PRO A 601 5.94 -13.95 -9.49
N ILE A 602 5.45 -15.19 -9.37
CA ILE A 602 5.87 -16.09 -8.29
C ILE A 602 7.33 -16.51 -8.58
N PRO A 603 8.27 -16.31 -7.64
CA PRO A 603 9.64 -16.74 -7.87
C PRO A 603 9.75 -18.26 -7.97
N LYS A 604 10.68 -18.70 -8.82
CA LYS A 604 11.14 -20.09 -8.86
C LYS A 604 12.45 -20.20 -8.07
N LEU A 605 12.50 -21.12 -7.12
CA LEU A 605 13.73 -21.47 -6.40
C LEU A 605 14.60 -22.38 -7.28
N LYS A 606 15.88 -22.04 -7.46
CA LYS A 606 16.85 -22.85 -8.22
C LYS A 606 18.15 -23.04 -7.44
N PHE A 607 18.73 -24.24 -7.51
CA PHE A 607 19.96 -24.64 -6.81
C PHE A 607 21.20 -24.70 -7.70
N ASN A 608 21.05 -24.49 -9.01
CA ASN A 608 22.13 -24.40 -9.97
C ASN A 608 21.99 -23.09 -10.75
N PRO A 609 23.10 -22.47 -11.18
CA PRO A 609 23.04 -21.43 -12.20
C PRO A 609 22.30 -21.99 -13.41
N ILE A 610 21.40 -21.19 -13.98
CA ILE A 610 20.50 -21.62 -15.06
C ILE A 610 21.37 -22.18 -16.20
N PRO A 611 21.15 -23.43 -16.66
CA PRO A 611 21.84 -23.94 -17.83
C PRO A 611 21.49 -23.04 -19.02
N LEU A 612 22.52 -22.58 -19.73
CA LEU A 612 22.44 -21.79 -20.96
C LEU A 612 21.81 -22.67 -22.06
N ASP A 613 20.49 -22.59 -22.22
CA ASP A 613 19.79 -23.09 -23.41
C ASP A 613 18.94 -21.99 -24.03
#